data_AF-A0A933VEU5-F1
#
_entry.id   AF-A0A933VEU5-F1
#
_cell.length_a   1.000
_cell.length_b   1.000
_cell.length_c   1.000
_cell.angle_alpha   90.00
_cell.angle_beta   90.00
_cell.angle_gamma   90.00
#
_symmetry.space_group_name_H-M   'P 1'
#
loop_
_entity.id
_entity.type
_entity.pdbx_description
1 polymer ?
#
loop_
_entity_poly.entity_id
_entity_poly.type
_entity_poly.pdbx_seq_one_letter_code
_entity_poly.pdbx_strand_id
1 'polypeptide(L)'
;MNAPVSLILCLVLALVQTEAHASHDWGGIDVCRVYRDTAPPGIDPSTLPEPHARGAQLLTRYCTQCHALTGPGRHTAEEWPAVLERMYMLMDVSRRFRGMMGSIALPSSDEMRVLGEYLSAHALQPMRGTPHGAGAQAFTTLCVACHTLPDPRQHSAAQWPAVVRQMQVKADIMGRANVFETVASAEVIAYLQAHASDGVSVDSLVGDARGAAANTPRVPHYGLERLVWLSPFFAVAGLGLWRWWRGRA
;
A
#
# COMPACT_ATOMS: atom_id res chain seq x y z
N MET A 1 27.94 -41.78 18.87
CA MET A 1 26.55 -41.36 19.13
C MET A 1 26.66 -40.00 19.83
N ASN A 2 26.38 -38.80 19.29
CA ASN A 2 25.43 -38.32 18.27
C ASN A 2 25.93 -36.99 17.66
N ALA A 3 26.96 -37.01 16.81
CA ALA A 3 27.48 -35.79 16.16
C ALA A 3 26.88 -35.44 14.76
N PRO A 4 26.20 -36.32 13.99
CA PRO A 4 25.79 -35.95 12.64
C PRO A 4 24.44 -35.22 12.57
N VAL A 5 23.62 -35.22 13.63
CA VAL A 5 22.25 -34.65 13.59
C VAL A 5 22.25 -33.13 13.74
N SER A 6 23.15 -32.55 14.56
CA SER A 6 23.21 -31.10 14.76
C SER A 6 23.71 -30.34 13.53
N LEU A 7 24.60 -30.92 12.72
CA LEU A 7 25.11 -30.24 11.52
C LEU A 7 24.04 -30.16 10.42
N ILE A 8 23.21 -31.20 10.30
CA ILE A 8 22.12 -31.27 9.32
C ILE A 8 20.99 -30.30 9.72
N LEU A 9 20.70 -30.16 11.02
CA LEU A 9 19.67 -29.22 11.49
C LEU A 9 20.06 -27.76 11.26
N CYS A 10 21.33 -27.40 11.42
CA CYS A 10 21.83 -26.05 11.09
C CYS A 10 21.81 -25.76 9.59
N LEU A 11 22.10 -26.75 8.73
CA LEU A 11 22.05 -26.57 7.27
C LEU A 11 20.60 -26.41 6.76
N VAL A 12 19.62 -27.07 7.40
CA VAL A 12 18.20 -26.96 7.03
C VAL A 12 17.59 -25.64 7.50
N LEU A 13 18.02 -25.10 8.66
CA LEU A 13 17.55 -23.78 9.14
C LEU A 13 18.14 -22.61 8.33
N ALA A 14 19.33 -22.76 7.75
CA ALA A 14 19.94 -21.74 6.90
C ALA A 14 19.30 -21.65 5.49
N LEU A 15 18.53 -22.65 5.06
CA LEU A 15 17.87 -22.68 3.75
C LEU A 15 16.44 -22.09 3.76
N VAL A 16 15.92 -21.65 4.92
CA VAL A 16 14.54 -21.14 5.05
C VAL A 16 14.45 -19.61 5.11
N GLN A 17 15.58 -18.89 5.05
CA GLN A 17 15.55 -17.43 5.00
C GLN A 17 16.08 -16.92 3.68
N THR A 18 15.25 -17.03 2.64
CA THR A 18 15.28 -16.03 1.57
C THR A 18 14.88 -14.71 2.23
N GLU A 19 15.87 -13.97 2.71
CA GLU A 19 15.72 -12.55 3.00
C GLU A 19 15.15 -11.92 1.74
N ALA A 20 13.87 -11.56 1.77
CA ALA A 20 13.25 -10.73 0.76
C ALA A 20 13.88 -9.33 0.91
N HIS A 21 15.13 -9.20 0.45
CA HIS A 21 15.71 -7.91 0.16
C HIS A 21 14.72 -7.17 -0.73
N ALA A 22 14.43 -5.92 -0.41
CA ALA A 22 13.58 -5.08 -1.22
C ALA A 22 14.16 -5.03 -2.65
N SER A 23 13.64 -5.86 -3.57
CA SER A 23 14.06 -5.80 -4.94
C SER A 23 13.34 -4.62 -5.57
N HIS A 24 14.02 -3.47 -5.57
CA HIS A 24 13.77 -2.37 -6.50
C HIS A 24 14.07 -2.78 -7.96
N ASP A 25 14.15 -4.07 -8.25
CA ASP A 25 14.38 -4.62 -9.56
C ASP A 25 13.32 -5.70 -9.79
N TRP A 26 12.19 -5.25 -10.35
CA TRP A 26 11.12 -6.11 -10.80
C TRP A 26 11.26 -6.31 -12.31
N GLY A 27 12.14 -7.24 -12.72
CA GLY A 27 12.36 -7.55 -14.14
C GLY A 27 13.17 -6.53 -14.93
N GLY A 28 14.21 -5.97 -14.32
CA GLY A 28 14.99 -4.84 -14.84
C GLY A 28 14.36 -3.47 -14.57
N ILE A 29 13.21 -3.43 -13.89
CA ILE A 29 12.45 -2.20 -13.64
C ILE A 29 12.49 -1.83 -12.16
N ASP A 30 13.04 -0.65 -11.90
CA ASP A 30 12.85 0.05 -10.63
C ASP A 30 11.49 0.73 -10.58
N VAL A 31 10.54 0.05 -9.94
CA VAL A 31 9.16 0.51 -9.75
C VAL A 31 9.12 1.87 -9.06
N CYS A 32 9.97 2.10 -8.05
CA CYS A 32 10.01 3.36 -7.31
C CYS A 32 10.55 4.51 -8.17
N ARG A 33 11.48 4.23 -9.07
CA ARG A 33 12.00 5.24 -10.01
C ARG A 33 11.02 5.52 -11.14
N VAL A 34 10.45 4.49 -11.75
CA VAL A 34 9.53 4.63 -12.89
C VAL A 34 8.20 5.25 -12.47
N TYR A 35 7.68 4.84 -11.31
CA TYR A 35 6.41 5.31 -10.77
C TYR A 35 6.62 6.22 -9.56
N ARG A 36 7.64 7.08 -9.59
CA ARG A 36 8.02 7.98 -8.48
C ARG A 36 6.87 8.83 -7.94
N ASP A 37 5.91 9.17 -8.78
CA ASP A 37 4.76 10.01 -8.45
C ASP A 37 3.65 9.26 -7.69
N THR A 38 3.65 7.93 -7.73
CA THR A 38 2.60 7.05 -7.19
C THR A 38 3.13 6.03 -6.19
N ALA A 39 4.39 5.60 -6.32
CA ALA A 39 5.12 4.75 -5.39
C ALA A 39 5.93 5.64 -4.42
N PRO A 40 5.49 5.76 -3.15
CA PRO A 40 6.14 6.62 -2.18
C PRO A 40 7.47 5.98 -1.77
N PRO A 41 8.40 6.79 -1.23
CA PRO A 41 9.56 6.25 -0.55
C PRO A 41 9.15 5.30 0.57
N GLY A 42 9.97 4.27 0.76
CA GLY A 42 9.74 3.26 1.78
C GLY A 42 9.79 3.84 3.18
N ILE A 43 9.10 3.17 4.09
CA ILE A 43 9.33 3.32 5.53
C ILE A 43 10.20 2.17 6.04
N ASP A 44 10.90 2.42 7.14
CA ASP A 44 11.64 1.38 7.85
C ASP A 44 10.63 0.41 8.52
N PRO A 45 10.71 -0.91 8.26
CA PRO A 45 9.84 -1.90 8.91
C PRO A 45 9.79 -1.82 10.44
N SER A 46 10.88 -1.39 11.09
CA SER A 46 10.94 -1.23 12.55
C SER A 46 10.04 -0.09 13.07
N THR A 47 9.65 0.83 12.19
CA THR A 47 8.78 1.98 12.51
C THR A 47 7.30 1.68 12.27
N LEU A 48 6.96 0.47 11.78
CA LEU A 48 5.58 0.03 11.66
C LEU A 48 4.91 -0.04 13.04
N PRO A 49 3.60 0.27 13.14
CA PRO A 49 2.82 -0.06 14.32
C PRO A 49 2.92 -1.56 14.61
N GLU A 50 3.20 -1.94 15.86
CA GLU A 50 3.34 -3.35 16.26
C GLU A 50 4.25 -4.16 15.31
N PRO A 51 5.54 -3.80 15.18
CA PRO A 51 6.40 -4.29 14.09
C PRO A 51 6.66 -5.81 14.15
N HIS A 52 6.43 -6.44 15.31
CA HIS A 52 6.55 -7.88 15.51
C HIS A 52 5.22 -8.64 15.32
N ALA A 53 4.10 -7.94 15.14
CA ALA A 53 2.83 -8.57 14.85
C ALA A 53 2.89 -9.31 13.51
N ARG A 54 2.10 -10.40 13.40
CA ARG A 54 2.08 -11.22 12.19
C ARG A 54 1.74 -10.39 10.95
N GLY A 55 0.81 -9.44 11.05
CA GLY A 55 0.43 -8.54 9.95
C GLY A 55 1.58 -7.66 9.45
N ALA A 56 2.35 -7.05 10.35
CA ALA A 56 3.53 -6.24 10.01
C ALA A 56 4.62 -7.06 9.29
N GLN A 57 4.85 -8.29 9.74
CA GLN A 57 5.79 -9.22 9.11
C GLN A 57 5.32 -9.62 7.70
N LEU A 58 4.03 -9.90 7.53
CA LEU A 58 3.45 -10.22 6.21
C LEU A 58 3.52 -9.02 5.25
N LEU A 59 3.23 -7.82 5.75
CA LEU A 59 3.32 -6.59 4.98
C LEU A 59 4.75 -6.40 4.44
N THR A 60 5.74 -6.55 5.31
CA THR A 60 7.16 -6.48 4.93
C THR A 60 7.50 -7.57 3.92
N ARG A 61 7.19 -8.84 4.23
CA ARG A 61 7.53 -9.99 3.39
C ARG A 61 6.99 -9.88 1.96
N TYR A 62 5.75 -9.43 1.80
CA TYR A 62 5.10 -9.47 0.49
C TYR A 62 5.25 -8.19 -0.31
N CYS A 63 5.14 -7.02 0.32
CA CYS A 63 5.09 -5.75 -0.39
C CYS A 63 6.48 -5.26 -0.82
N THR A 64 7.56 -5.67 -0.13
CA THR A 64 8.93 -5.29 -0.51
C THR A 64 9.47 -6.07 -1.70
N GLN A 65 8.76 -7.11 -2.18
CA GLN A 65 9.19 -7.90 -3.34
C GLN A 65 9.22 -7.09 -4.64
N CYS A 66 8.50 -5.96 -4.72
CA CYS A 66 8.42 -5.16 -5.95
C CYS A 66 8.71 -3.67 -5.75
N HIS A 67 8.40 -3.11 -4.58
CA HIS A 67 8.55 -1.68 -4.31
C HIS A 67 8.91 -1.43 -2.84
N ALA A 68 9.30 -0.20 -2.52
CA ALA A 68 9.63 0.17 -1.15
C ALA A 68 8.40 0.03 -0.21
N LEU A 69 8.64 -0.37 1.04
CA LEU A 69 7.57 -0.65 2.01
C LEU A 69 6.66 0.57 2.23
N THR A 70 5.37 0.42 1.94
CA THR A 70 4.37 1.47 2.19
C THR A 70 3.72 1.23 3.56
N GLY A 71 3.60 2.28 4.37
CA GLY A 71 2.97 2.18 5.70
C GLY A 71 1.44 2.10 5.66
N PRO A 72 0.82 1.57 6.71
CA PRO A 72 -0.64 1.39 6.80
C PRO A 72 -1.41 2.73 6.82
N GLY A 73 -0.79 3.80 7.32
CA GLY A 73 -1.38 5.15 7.37
C GLY A 73 -1.50 5.87 6.03
N ARG A 74 -1.32 5.20 4.88
CA ARG A 74 -1.47 5.82 3.56
C ARG A 74 -2.90 5.79 3.03
N HIS A 75 -3.65 4.76 3.40
CA HIS A 75 -5.03 4.53 2.96
C HIS A 75 -5.94 4.41 4.17
N THR A 76 -7.22 4.70 3.98
CA THR A 76 -8.23 4.47 5.01
C THR A 76 -8.55 2.97 5.11
N ALA A 77 -9.20 2.56 6.21
CA ALA A 77 -9.60 1.16 6.41
C ALA A 77 -10.55 0.67 5.31
N GLU A 78 -11.39 1.57 4.76
CA GLU A 78 -12.32 1.30 3.67
C GLU A 78 -11.61 1.15 2.31
N GLU A 79 -10.47 1.82 2.13
CA GLU A 79 -9.68 1.78 0.89
C GLU A 79 -8.77 0.53 0.80
N TRP A 80 -8.26 0.06 1.94
CA TRP A 80 -7.29 -1.04 2.01
C TRP A 80 -7.73 -2.34 1.31
N PRO A 81 -8.98 -2.81 1.42
CA PRO A 81 -9.44 -4.00 0.70
C PRO A 81 -9.23 -3.92 -0.82
N ALA A 82 -9.54 -2.77 -1.43
CA ALA A 82 -9.36 -2.56 -2.87
C ALA A 82 -7.87 -2.48 -3.27
N VAL A 83 -7.03 -1.90 -2.41
CA VAL A 83 -5.57 -1.87 -2.62
C VAL A 83 -4.99 -3.29 -2.57
N LEU A 84 -5.38 -4.08 -1.58
CA LEU A 84 -4.94 -5.46 -1.42
C LEU A 84 -5.36 -6.35 -2.59
N GLU A 85 -6.60 -6.22 -3.07
CA GLU A 85 -7.08 -6.94 -4.26
C GLU A 85 -6.23 -6.60 -5.49
N ARG A 86 -5.96 -5.30 -5.71
CA ARG A 86 -5.11 -4.84 -6.82
C ARG A 86 -3.70 -5.40 -6.71
N MET A 87 -3.09 -5.34 -5.54
CA MET A 87 -1.72 -5.85 -5.32
C MET A 87 -1.65 -7.35 -5.51
N TYR A 88 -2.61 -8.11 -4.98
CA TYR A 88 -2.68 -9.55 -5.19
C TYR A 88 -2.75 -9.90 -6.68
N MET A 89 -3.61 -9.20 -7.45
CA MET A 89 -3.71 -9.39 -8.89
C MET A 89 -2.38 -9.11 -9.61
N LEU A 90 -1.70 -8.00 -9.28
CA LEU A 90 -0.39 -7.67 -9.85
C LEU A 90 0.66 -8.73 -9.50
N MET A 91 0.71 -9.18 -8.26
CA MET A 91 1.64 -10.23 -7.84
C MET A 91 1.36 -11.54 -8.56
N ASP A 92 0.08 -11.92 -8.71
CA ASP A 92 -0.33 -13.17 -9.34
C ASP A 92 -0.04 -13.18 -10.85
N VAL A 93 -0.29 -12.05 -11.53
CA VAL A 93 0.14 -11.81 -12.90
C VAL A 93 1.66 -11.95 -13.01
N SER A 94 2.41 -11.23 -12.17
CA SER A 94 3.88 -11.26 -12.19
C SER A 94 4.43 -12.67 -11.99
N ARG A 95 3.84 -13.44 -11.07
CA ARG A 95 4.19 -14.84 -10.84
C ARG A 95 3.90 -15.75 -12.04
N ARG A 96 2.87 -15.48 -12.83
CA ARG A 96 2.56 -16.29 -14.03
C ARG A 96 3.56 -16.06 -15.15
N PHE A 97 4.07 -14.84 -15.30
CA PHE A 97 5.07 -14.47 -16.32
C PHE A 97 6.52 -14.76 -15.86
N ARG A 98 6.70 -15.84 -15.09
CA ARG A 98 7.98 -16.35 -14.55
C ARG A 98 9.10 -16.29 -15.61
N GLY A 99 10.23 -15.68 -15.25
CA GLY A 99 11.46 -15.67 -16.05
C GLY A 99 11.86 -14.31 -16.65
N MET A 100 10.90 -13.39 -16.86
CA MET A 100 11.20 -12.01 -17.28
C MET A 100 11.18 -11.00 -16.13
N MET A 101 10.36 -11.23 -15.09
CA MET A 101 10.08 -10.23 -14.02
C MET A 101 10.46 -10.68 -12.60
N GLY A 102 11.30 -11.70 -12.45
CA GLY A 102 11.68 -12.28 -11.15
C GLY A 102 10.66 -13.26 -10.57
N SER A 103 11.00 -13.90 -9.44
CA SER A 103 10.12 -14.82 -8.72
C SER A 103 9.41 -14.11 -7.57
N ILE A 104 8.08 -14.10 -7.58
CA ILE A 104 7.26 -13.48 -6.54
C ILE A 104 6.45 -14.55 -5.78
N ALA A 105 6.48 -14.47 -4.46
CA ALA A 105 5.65 -15.25 -3.56
C ALA A 105 4.26 -14.61 -3.43
N LEU A 106 3.20 -15.44 -3.45
CA LEU A 106 1.86 -14.99 -3.10
C LEU A 106 1.50 -15.34 -1.65
N PRO A 107 0.72 -14.47 -0.99
CA PRO A 107 0.06 -14.80 0.28
C PRO A 107 -1.03 -15.86 0.07
N SER A 108 -1.17 -16.74 1.05
CA SER A 108 -2.35 -17.59 1.20
C SER A 108 -3.59 -16.75 1.57
N SER A 109 -4.78 -17.36 1.52
CA SER A 109 -6.03 -16.70 1.94
C SER A 109 -6.00 -16.25 3.39
N ASP A 110 -5.41 -17.05 4.28
CA ASP A 110 -5.30 -16.74 5.71
C ASP A 110 -4.29 -15.60 5.95
N GLU A 111 -3.17 -15.60 5.23
CA GLU A 111 -2.20 -14.50 5.29
C GLU A 111 -2.78 -13.21 4.73
N MET A 112 -3.57 -13.27 3.65
CA MET A 112 -4.30 -12.10 3.13
C MET A 112 -5.28 -11.54 4.15
N ARG A 113 -6.00 -12.41 4.87
CA ARG A 113 -6.92 -11.99 5.92
C ARG A 113 -6.17 -11.27 7.06
N VAL A 114 -5.10 -11.86 7.58
CA VAL A 114 -4.29 -11.28 8.67
C VAL A 114 -3.65 -9.95 8.24
N LEU A 115 -3.17 -9.87 6.99
CA LEU A 115 -2.62 -8.64 6.43
C LEU A 115 -3.68 -7.55 6.33
N GLY A 116 -4.89 -7.90 5.88
CA GLY A 116 -6.03 -6.98 5.79
C GLY A 116 -6.47 -6.45 7.16
N GLU A 117 -6.57 -7.32 8.16
CA GLU A 117 -6.90 -6.93 9.54
C GLU A 117 -5.88 -5.92 10.10
N TYR A 118 -4.59 -6.20 9.90
CA TYR A 118 -3.51 -5.31 10.35
C TYR A 118 -3.54 -3.94 9.65
N LEU A 119 -3.68 -3.93 8.32
CA LEU A 119 -3.73 -2.68 7.56
C LEU A 119 -4.94 -1.83 7.93
N SER A 120 -6.11 -2.45 8.13
CA SER A 120 -7.32 -1.75 8.58
C SER A 120 -7.19 -1.20 10.00
N ALA A 121 -6.59 -1.95 10.92
CA ALA A 121 -6.42 -1.53 12.32
C ALA A 121 -5.47 -0.32 12.47
N HIS A 122 -4.49 -0.19 11.56
CA HIS A 122 -3.49 0.88 11.59
C HIS A 122 -3.64 1.88 10.42
N ALA A 123 -4.82 1.89 9.79
CA ALA A 123 -5.13 2.73 8.66
C ALA A 123 -5.15 4.22 9.02
N LEU A 124 -5.06 5.06 7.97
CA LEU A 124 -5.32 6.49 8.07
C LEU A 124 -6.72 6.71 8.64
N GLN A 125 -6.85 7.59 9.64
CA GLN A 125 -8.16 7.99 10.15
C GLN A 125 -8.64 9.21 9.36
N PRO A 126 -9.67 9.08 8.52
CA PRO A 126 -10.15 10.22 7.73
C PRO A 126 -10.87 11.22 8.64
N MET A 127 -10.67 12.50 8.35
CA MET A 127 -11.40 13.57 9.03
C MET A 127 -12.90 13.44 8.76
N ARG A 128 -13.71 13.58 9.81
CA ARG A 128 -15.16 13.66 9.70
C ARG A 128 -15.59 15.13 9.74
N GLY A 129 -16.38 15.54 8.76
CA GLY A 129 -16.87 16.92 8.64
C GLY A 129 -15.90 17.85 7.92
N THR A 130 -16.28 19.12 7.82
CA THR A 130 -15.55 20.12 7.05
C THR A 130 -14.53 20.85 7.94
N PRO A 131 -13.27 21.04 7.48
CA PRO A 131 -12.29 21.88 8.17
C PRO A 131 -12.77 23.32 8.32
N HIS A 132 -12.59 23.91 9.50
CA HIS A 132 -13.01 25.28 9.81
C HIS A 132 -12.00 25.98 10.71
N GLY A 133 -11.97 27.32 10.68
CA GLY A 133 -11.07 28.13 11.49
C GLY A 133 -9.78 28.53 10.76
N ALA A 134 -8.88 29.20 11.50
CA ALA A 134 -7.62 29.69 10.97
C ALA A 134 -6.72 28.51 10.54
N GLY A 135 -6.19 28.53 9.32
CA GLY A 135 -5.35 27.46 8.78
C GLY A 135 -6.09 26.28 8.14
N ALA A 136 -7.43 26.24 8.19
CA ALA A 136 -8.22 25.15 7.62
C ALA A 136 -8.03 25.00 6.10
N GLN A 137 -7.90 26.11 5.37
CA GLN A 137 -7.68 26.08 3.92
C GLN A 137 -6.29 25.54 3.59
N ALA A 138 -5.24 26.06 4.24
CA ALA A 138 -3.87 25.58 4.08
C ALA A 138 -3.77 24.07 4.38
N PHE A 139 -4.36 23.64 5.49
CA PHE A 139 -4.44 22.22 5.86
C PHE A 139 -5.13 21.39 4.79
N THR A 140 -6.30 21.82 4.32
CA THR A 140 -7.06 21.10 3.30
C THR A 140 -6.24 20.98 2.01
N THR A 141 -5.72 22.09 1.50
CA THR A 141 -4.96 22.13 0.24
C THR A 141 -3.72 21.25 0.29
N LEU A 142 -2.95 21.30 1.39
CA LEU A 142 -1.74 20.49 1.53
C LEU A 142 -2.06 19.00 1.62
N CYS A 143 -2.99 18.63 2.51
CA CYS A 143 -3.18 17.23 2.90
C CYS A 143 -3.94 16.41 1.86
N VAL A 144 -4.87 17.01 1.08
CA VAL A 144 -5.60 16.28 0.02
C VAL A 144 -4.77 16.03 -1.25
N ALA A 145 -3.57 16.59 -1.33
CA ALA A 145 -2.72 16.47 -2.52
C ALA A 145 -2.27 15.03 -2.82
N CYS A 146 -2.26 14.16 -1.80
CA CYS A 146 -1.69 12.81 -1.90
C CYS A 146 -2.61 11.70 -1.38
N HIS A 147 -3.43 11.96 -0.37
CA HIS A 147 -4.33 10.99 0.26
C HIS A 147 -5.57 11.69 0.79
N THR A 148 -6.55 10.92 1.28
CA THR A 148 -7.74 11.46 1.95
C THR A 148 -7.37 12.33 3.14
N LEU A 149 -8.17 13.36 3.44
CA LEU A 149 -7.87 14.32 4.51
C LEU A 149 -7.81 13.63 5.89
N PRO A 150 -6.68 13.72 6.63
CA PRO A 150 -6.53 13.03 7.92
C PRO A 150 -7.27 13.75 9.06
N ASP A 151 -7.77 13.02 10.05
CA ASP A 151 -8.27 13.60 11.31
C ASP A 151 -7.07 14.14 12.13
N PRO A 152 -7.02 15.45 12.46
CA PRO A 152 -5.94 16.02 13.27
C PRO A 152 -5.76 15.38 14.65
N ARG A 153 -6.74 14.63 15.16
CA ARG A 153 -6.66 13.95 16.45
C ARG A 153 -5.87 12.64 16.42
N GLN A 154 -5.51 12.12 15.25
CA GLN A 154 -4.76 10.87 15.11
C GLN A 154 -3.32 10.96 15.64
N HIS A 155 -2.82 12.18 15.85
CA HIS A 155 -1.55 12.45 16.52
C HIS A 155 -1.75 13.56 17.56
N SER A 156 -0.85 13.58 18.55
CA SER A 156 -0.80 14.68 19.53
C SER A 156 -0.23 15.96 18.91
N ALA A 157 -0.52 17.10 19.53
CA ALA A 157 0.00 18.40 19.10
C ALA A 157 1.54 18.42 18.99
N ALA A 158 2.25 17.72 19.88
CA ALA A 158 3.71 17.66 19.86
C ALA A 158 4.26 16.83 18.68
N GLN A 159 3.49 15.88 18.14
CA GLN A 159 3.93 15.00 17.05
C GLN A 159 3.77 15.62 15.67
N TRP A 160 2.80 16.51 15.47
CA TRP A 160 2.47 17.08 14.16
C TRP A 160 3.64 17.75 13.41
N PRO A 161 4.53 18.53 14.05
CA PRO A 161 5.69 19.10 13.36
C PRO A 161 6.62 18.05 12.74
N ALA A 162 6.80 16.90 13.40
CA ALA A 162 7.62 15.81 12.88
C ALA A 162 6.93 15.10 11.71
N VAL A 163 5.61 14.88 11.82
CA VAL A 163 4.79 14.26 10.77
C VAL A 163 4.80 15.09 9.49
N VAL A 164 4.54 16.41 9.58
CA VAL A 164 4.54 17.31 8.42
C VAL A 164 5.93 17.37 7.76
N ARG A 165 7.00 17.40 8.56
CA ARG A 165 8.38 17.33 8.04
C ARG A 165 8.65 16.04 7.28
N GLN A 166 8.18 14.91 7.79
CA GLN A 166 8.31 13.64 7.09
C GLN A 166 7.55 13.65 5.76
N MET A 167 6.34 14.23 5.73
CA MET A 167 5.59 14.39 4.48
C MET A 167 6.35 15.25 3.47
N GLN A 168 6.96 16.35 3.90
CA GLN A 168 7.76 17.22 3.03
C GLN A 168 8.94 16.49 2.40
N VAL A 169 9.72 15.73 3.20
CA VAL A 169 10.82 14.91 2.68
C VAL A 169 10.32 13.89 1.67
N LYS A 170 9.19 13.24 1.95
CA LYS A 170 8.61 12.26 1.02
C LYS A 170 8.11 12.92 -0.27
N ALA A 171 7.50 14.10 -0.18
CA ALA A 171 7.05 14.86 -1.34
C ALA A 171 8.23 15.26 -2.24
N ASP A 172 9.36 15.66 -1.67
CA ASP A 172 10.57 15.97 -2.43
C ASP A 172 11.09 14.75 -3.21
N ILE A 173 11.19 13.59 -2.55
CA ILE A 173 11.60 12.33 -3.21
C ILE A 173 10.64 11.96 -4.35
N MET A 174 9.35 12.25 -4.19
CA MET A 174 8.31 12.02 -5.19
C MET A 174 8.26 13.09 -6.31
N GLY A 175 9.12 14.11 -6.26
CA GLY A 175 9.11 15.22 -7.22
C GLY A 175 7.91 16.17 -7.07
N ARG A 176 7.36 16.27 -5.86
CA ARG A 176 6.18 17.07 -5.49
C ARG A 176 6.49 18.15 -4.44
N ALA A 177 7.74 18.62 -4.39
CA ALA A 177 8.20 19.64 -3.43
C ALA A 177 7.36 20.94 -3.50
N ASN A 178 6.86 21.28 -4.69
CA ASN A 178 6.03 22.47 -4.96
C ASN A 178 4.76 22.54 -4.09
N VAL A 179 4.23 21.40 -3.63
CA VAL A 179 3.06 21.35 -2.72
C VAL A 179 3.37 22.03 -1.38
N PHE A 180 4.60 21.93 -0.89
CA PHE A 180 5.05 22.54 0.36
C PHE A 180 5.61 23.96 0.18
N GLU A 181 5.97 24.35 -1.04
CA GLU A 181 6.38 25.73 -1.37
C GLU A 181 5.18 26.66 -1.45
N THR A 182 4.05 26.15 -1.95
CA THR A 182 2.81 26.92 -2.16
C THR A 182 1.96 27.08 -0.91
N VAL A 183 2.13 26.20 0.08
CA VAL A 183 1.38 26.23 1.34
C VAL A 183 2.34 26.37 2.52
N ALA A 184 2.11 27.38 3.36
CA ALA A 184 2.95 27.63 4.52
C ALA A 184 2.83 26.47 5.54
N SER A 185 3.88 25.67 5.67
CA SER A 185 3.91 24.53 6.61
C SER A 185 3.64 24.94 8.06
N ALA A 186 4.04 26.16 8.46
CA ALA A 186 3.78 26.69 9.79
C ALA A 186 2.28 26.88 10.08
N GLU A 187 1.49 27.31 9.09
CA GLU A 187 0.04 27.48 9.22
C GLU A 187 -0.66 26.13 9.34
N VAL A 188 -0.24 25.14 8.54
CA VAL A 188 -0.76 23.78 8.62
C VAL A 188 -0.43 23.12 9.96
N ILE A 189 0.81 23.28 10.43
CA ILE A 189 1.22 22.79 11.75
C ILE A 189 0.39 23.44 12.86
N ALA A 190 0.18 24.76 12.81
CA ALA A 190 -0.63 25.45 13.81
C ALA A 190 -2.08 24.94 13.82
N TYR A 191 -2.69 24.73 12.64
CA TYR A 191 -4.01 24.13 12.53
C TYR A 191 -4.04 22.72 13.15
N LEU A 192 -3.11 21.85 12.74
CA LEU A 192 -3.04 20.48 13.24
C LEU A 192 -2.86 20.41 14.76
N GLN A 193 -2.03 21.30 15.32
CA GLN A 193 -1.80 21.38 16.76
C GLN A 193 -3.02 21.86 17.53
N ALA A 194 -3.75 22.85 17.01
CA ALA A 194 -4.96 23.37 17.63
C ALA A 194 -6.13 22.36 17.65
N HIS A 195 -6.12 21.41 16.71
CA HIS A 195 -7.16 20.39 16.55
C HIS A 195 -6.69 18.98 16.95
N ALA A 196 -5.50 18.85 17.54
CA ALA A 196 -4.95 17.57 17.98
C ALA A 196 -5.68 17.02 19.20
N SER A 197 -5.43 15.74 19.50
CA SER A 197 -5.79 15.19 20.80
C SER A 197 -4.87 15.75 21.90
N ASP A 198 -5.47 16.17 23.02
CA ASP A 198 -4.74 16.36 24.27
C ASP A 198 -4.20 14.99 24.67
N GLY A 199 -2.88 14.84 24.81
CA GLY A 199 -2.20 13.55 24.95
C GLY A 199 -2.47 12.74 26.22
N VAL A 200 -3.73 12.59 26.64
CA VAL A 200 -4.16 11.67 27.70
C VAL A 200 -4.55 10.33 27.07
N SER A 201 -3.78 9.30 27.42
CA SER A 201 -3.79 7.98 26.83
C SER A 201 -4.71 6.97 27.53
N VAL A 202 -5.17 5.99 26.75
CA VAL A 202 -5.63 4.62 27.10
C VAL A 202 -6.98 4.51 27.83
N ASP A 203 -8.08 4.31 27.08
CA ASP A 203 -9.19 3.41 27.51
C ASP A 203 -10.32 3.19 26.48
N SER A 204 -10.25 3.72 25.26
CA SER A 204 -11.32 3.49 24.25
C SER A 204 -11.04 2.30 23.34
N LEU A 205 -10.80 1.12 23.93
CA LEU A 205 -10.80 -0.17 23.23
C LEU A 205 -11.95 -1.06 23.71
N VAL A 206 -13.18 -0.56 23.75
CA VAL A 206 -14.37 -1.43 23.72
C VAL A 206 -15.49 -0.71 22.94
N GLY A 207 -15.33 -0.63 21.62
CA GLY A 207 -16.41 -0.30 20.70
C GLY A 207 -16.96 -1.57 20.08
N ASP A 208 -18.09 -2.02 20.62
CA ASP A 208 -18.92 -3.16 20.22
C ASP A 208 -18.60 -3.87 18.88
N ALA A 209 -17.88 -4.99 18.98
CA ALA A 209 -17.75 -6.00 17.93
C ALA A 209 -19.05 -6.84 17.79
N ARG A 210 -20.19 -6.18 17.60
CA ARG A 210 -21.47 -6.82 17.23
C ARG A 210 -22.06 -6.12 16.01
N GLY A 211 -21.40 -6.33 14.87
CA GLY A 211 -21.87 -5.83 13.58
C GLY A 211 -21.16 -6.41 12.35
N ALA A 212 -20.00 -7.06 12.51
CA ALA A 212 -19.29 -7.71 11.41
C ALA A 212 -19.82 -9.13 11.16
N ALA A 213 -21.08 -9.26 10.78
CA ALA A 213 -21.60 -10.48 10.21
C ALA A 213 -21.11 -10.61 8.76
N ALA A 214 -20.21 -11.59 8.55
CA ALA A 214 -20.01 -12.33 7.31
C ALA A 214 -19.94 -11.54 5.99
N ASN A 215 -18.80 -10.91 5.71
CA ASN A 215 -18.37 -10.71 4.33
C ASN A 215 -17.14 -11.59 4.08
N THR A 216 -17.40 -12.85 3.75
CA THR A 216 -16.39 -13.69 3.09
C THR A 216 -15.89 -12.97 1.83
N PRO A 217 -14.57 -12.84 1.61
CA PRO A 217 -14.04 -12.29 0.37
C PRO A 217 -14.62 -13.09 -0.80
N ARG A 218 -15.44 -12.44 -1.62
CA ARG A 218 -16.01 -13.06 -2.81
C ARG A 218 -14.90 -13.17 -3.84
N VAL A 219 -14.44 -14.39 -4.11
CA VAL A 219 -13.56 -14.66 -5.25
C VAL A 219 -14.28 -14.20 -6.52
N PRO A 220 -13.72 -13.30 -7.34
CA PRO A 220 -14.39 -12.84 -8.55
C PRO A 220 -14.60 -14.02 -9.51
N HIS A 221 -15.84 -14.25 -9.93
CA HIS A 221 -16.12 -15.10 -11.08
C HIS A 221 -15.77 -14.33 -12.35
N TYR A 222 -14.67 -14.70 -13.00
CA TYR A 222 -14.29 -14.17 -14.31
C TYR A 222 -15.14 -14.84 -15.41
N GLY A 223 -16.31 -14.27 -15.68
CA GLY A 223 -17.22 -14.75 -16.73
C GLY A 223 -16.81 -14.31 -18.14
N LEU A 224 -17.26 -15.10 -19.14
CA LEU A 224 -17.05 -14.84 -20.59
C LEU A 224 -17.63 -13.49 -21.06
N GLU A 225 -18.50 -12.87 -20.26
CA GLU A 225 -19.09 -11.53 -20.44
C GLU A 225 -18.05 -10.44 -20.77
N ARG A 226 -16.82 -10.57 -20.25
CA ARG A 226 -15.74 -9.59 -20.50
C ARG A 226 -15.07 -9.71 -21.86
N LEU A 227 -15.28 -10.81 -22.61
CA LEU A 227 -14.77 -10.95 -23.99
C LEU A 227 -15.40 -9.93 -24.94
N VAL A 228 -16.58 -9.40 -24.61
CA VAL A 228 -17.24 -8.33 -25.37
C VAL A 228 -16.36 -7.08 -25.48
N TRP A 229 -15.54 -6.78 -24.46
CA TRP A 229 -14.61 -5.64 -24.48
C TRP A 229 -13.41 -5.86 -25.42
N LEU A 230 -13.14 -7.10 -25.83
CA LEU A 230 -12.13 -7.43 -26.85
C LEU A 230 -12.69 -7.40 -28.27
N SER A 231 -14.01 -7.21 -28.44
CA SER A 231 -14.65 -7.18 -29.76
C SER A 231 -14.05 -6.14 -30.73
N PRO A 232 -13.63 -4.92 -30.31
CA PRO A 232 -13.03 -3.96 -31.24
C PRO A 232 -11.68 -4.46 -31.77
N PHE A 233 -10.90 -5.15 -30.94
CA PHE A 233 -9.60 -5.72 -31.32
C PHE A 233 -9.78 -6.83 -32.36
N PHE A 234 -10.71 -7.76 -32.13
CA PHE A 234 -10.99 -8.85 -33.09
C PHE A 234 -11.60 -8.34 -34.39
N ALA A 235 -12.43 -7.29 -34.35
CA ALA A 235 -12.97 -6.66 -35.56
C ALA A 235 -11.87 -6.05 -36.43
N VAL A 236 -10.91 -5.34 -35.83
CA VAL A 236 -9.76 -4.76 -36.54
C VAL A 236 -8.84 -5.86 -37.10
N ALA A 237 -8.55 -6.89 -36.30
CA ALA A 237 -7.75 -8.02 -36.74
C ALA A 237 -8.39 -8.77 -37.93
N GLY A 238 -9.70 -9.01 -37.86
CA GLY A 238 -10.48 -9.64 -38.93
C GLY A 238 -10.50 -8.82 -40.23
N LEU A 239 -10.67 -7.49 -40.13
CA LEU A 239 -10.59 -6.59 -41.28
C LEU A 239 -9.20 -6.60 -41.92
N GLY A 240 -8.14 -6.63 -41.11
CA GLY A 240 -6.76 -6.74 -41.60
C GLY A 240 -6.52 -8.04 -42.38
N LEU A 241 -6.94 -9.17 -41.82
CA LEU A 241 -6.87 -10.49 -42.46
C LEU A 241 -7.67 -10.55 -43.76
N TRP A 242 -8.87 -10.00 -43.78
CA TRP A 242 -9.72 -9.97 -44.98
C TRP A 242 -9.13 -9.11 -46.10
N ARG A 243 -8.57 -7.94 -45.76
CA ARG A 243 -7.89 -7.07 -46.75
C ARG A 243 -6.66 -7.74 -47.32
N TRP A 244 -5.88 -8.43 -46.49
CA TRP A 244 -4.72 -9.19 -46.95
C TRP A 244 -5.12 -10.35 -47.88
N TRP A 245 -6.21 -11.05 -47.58
CA TRP A 245 -6.69 -12.14 -48.42
C TRP A 245 -7.19 -11.65 -49.78
N ARG A 246 -7.92 -10.52 -49.82
CA ARG A 246 -8.36 -9.90 -51.09
C ARG A 246 -7.25 -9.22 -51.88
N GLY A 247 -6.11 -8.93 -51.27
CA GLY A 247 -4.91 -8.45 -51.98
C GLY A 247 -4.04 -9.56 -52.57
N ARG A 248 -4.36 -10.83 -52.30
CA ARG A 248 -3.64 -12.01 -52.82
C ARG A 248 -4.45 -12.84 -53.82
N ALA A 249 -5.67 -12.41 -54.16
CA ALA A 249 -6.50 -12.95 -55.24
C ALA A 249 -6.50 -11.95 -56.41
#